data_AF-A0A1V5MW97-F1
#
_entry.id   AF-A0A1V5MW97-F1
#
_cell.length_a   1.000
_cell.length_b   1.000
_cell.length_c   1.000
_cell.angle_alpha   90.00
_cell.angle_beta   90.00
_cell.angle_gamma   90.00
#
_symmetry.space_group_name_H-M   'P 1'
#
loop_
_entity.id
_entity.type
_entity.pdbx_description
1 polymer ?
#
loop_
_entity_poly.entity_id
_entity_poly.type
_entity_poly.pdbx_seq_one_letter_code
_entity_poly.pdbx_strand_id
1 'polypeptide(L)'
;MLRRLTDLLIKKPKHKPVCLAPFNNMTIYKDGEIRICCFNTALCIGHYPLQNFEEIWFGAKRKTITGLFLNGTYPPTCSHCLKEGLDINSPDSKVKNIGVFGLSTTKNYPAHIDFMLDDTCNLDCIMCSRVASSSSTNTDAGLKNKIVFDGSFIKQITPFLKQGKFFAFSGGEPFLIPLYAELWEIIRTYNPAATIYIQTNATVLSEKIKRQLEKYRPELSLSIDSLNKETYEKIRRGASFDTISENLNYFLNYARQHNKKLSMRVTPSVFNVNEIPDIVNYCNSHNIFFALSILENPYHLAVWSLPPDVLNQILKTYNKGLENSPDNAVTAVNTETYKSWIALVEKYRDTKVFCEKNSISLLENITTRSQKLAVTLENDILKVLKNATDITEKDEIYEGVRLFLRDSFEENAPLFENKYLFYSYFFKIPPEQILHYWLTNDKQILRDFIREKMKEQQHLFATRSYDRIIDIKAHG
;
A
#
# COMPACT_ATOMS: atom_id res chain seq x y z
N MET A 1 3.71 42.39 -20.27
CA MET A 1 2.34 42.51 -19.73
C MET A 1 1.55 41.21 -19.76
N LEU A 2 1.66 40.35 -20.80
CA LEU A 2 0.99 39.03 -20.84
C LEU A 2 1.52 37.97 -19.84
N ARG A 3 2.73 38.12 -19.31
CA ARG A 3 3.29 37.20 -18.28
C ARG A 3 2.62 37.34 -16.90
N ARG A 4 1.92 38.45 -16.62
CA ARG A 4 1.22 38.71 -15.34
C ARG A 4 -0.23 38.19 -15.31
N LEU A 5 -0.81 37.82 -16.46
CA LEU A 5 -2.20 37.34 -16.54
C LEU A 5 -2.32 35.82 -16.37
N THR A 6 -1.26 35.05 -16.68
CA THR A 6 -1.22 33.60 -16.37
C THR A 6 -1.10 33.30 -14.87
N ASP A 7 -0.50 34.20 -14.10
CA ASP A 7 -0.40 34.06 -12.63
C ASP A 7 -1.73 34.40 -11.92
N LEU A 8 -2.67 35.06 -12.60
CA LEU A 8 -4.00 35.43 -12.09
C LEU A 8 -5.08 34.35 -12.27
N LEU A 9 -4.81 33.28 -13.03
CA LEU A 9 -5.73 32.15 -13.22
C LEU A 9 -5.49 30.98 -12.25
N ILE A 10 -4.52 31.12 -11.34
CA ILE A 10 -4.44 30.27 -10.16
C ILE A 10 -5.26 30.95 -9.08
N LYS A 11 -6.53 30.56 -8.92
CA LYS A 11 -7.25 30.85 -7.67
C LYS A 11 -6.34 30.41 -6.54
N LYS A 12 -5.90 31.34 -5.68
CA LYS A 12 -5.23 30.96 -4.41
C LYS A 12 -6.06 29.84 -3.80
N PRO A 13 -5.44 28.69 -3.48
CA PRO A 13 -6.20 27.56 -2.98
C PRO A 13 -6.98 28.03 -1.75
N LYS A 14 -8.30 27.83 -1.75
CA LYS A 14 -9.15 28.27 -0.63
C LYS A 14 -8.71 27.59 0.67
N HIS A 15 -8.10 26.41 0.57
CA HIS A 15 -7.57 25.63 1.67
C HIS A 15 -6.20 25.02 1.31
N LYS A 16 -5.31 24.85 2.30
CA LYS A 16 -4.09 24.05 2.12
C LYS A 16 -4.50 22.58 1.96
N PRO A 17 -4.12 21.89 0.87
CA PRO A 17 -4.51 20.50 0.66
C PRO A 17 -4.05 19.58 1.79
N VAL A 18 -4.94 18.69 2.23
CA VAL A 18 -4.63 17.70 3.29
C VAL A 18 -3.66 16.61 2.83
N CYS A 19 -3.46 16.44 1.53
CA CYS A 19 -2.49 15.54 0.93
C CYS A 19 -1.99 16.09 -0.40
N LEU A 20 -0.70 15.91 -0.69
CA LEU A 20 -0.06 16.39 -1.91
C LEU A 20 0.19 15.29 -2.96
N ALA A 21 -0.11 14.02 -2.64
CA ALA A 21 0.03 12.90 -3.58
C ALA A 21 -0.69 13.14 -4.94
N PRO A 22 -1.94 13.66 -4.99
CA PRO A 22 -2.60 13.93 -6.27
C PRO A 22 -1.86 14.92 -7.18
N PHE A 23 -1.03 15.79 -6.59
CA PHE A 23 -0.33 16.86 -7.30
C PHE A 23 1.04 16.42 -7.80
N ASN A 24 1.74 15.59 -7.04
CA ASN A 24 3.17 15.36 -7.26
C ASN A 24 3.56 13.90 -7.44
N ASN A 25 2.67 12.94 -7.16
CA ASN A 25 3.01 11.51 -7.16
C ASN A 25 2.34 10.73 -8.28
N MET A 26 3.12 9.93 -8.99
CA MET A 26 2.65 8.92 -9.93
C MET A 26 3.12 7.54 -9.46
N THR A 27 2.22 6.57 -9.31
CA THR A 27 2.58 5.18 -9.00
C THR A 27 2.21 4.32 -10.20
N ILE A 28 3.16 3.52 -10.68
CA ILE A 28 3.01 2.64 -11.86
C ILE A 28 3.08 1.18 -11.38
N TYR A 29 2.00 0.43 -11.58
CA TYR A 29 1.90 -0.98 -11.18
C TYR A 29 2.19 -1.94 -12.34
N LYS A 30 2.53 -3.19 -11.98
CA LYS A 30 2.90 -4.27 -12.91
C LYS A 30 1.81 -4.64 -13.91
N ASP A 31 0.55 -4.33 -13.61
CA ASP A 31 -0.62 -4.53 -14.47
C ASP A 31 -0.90 -3.33 -15.39
N GLY A 32 -0.03 -2.33 -15.37
CA GLY A 32 -0.17 -1.11 -16.16
C GLY A 32 -1.06 -0.04 -15.53
N GLU A 33 -1.64 -0.31 -14.36
CA GLU A 33 -2.46 0.66 -13.65
C GLU A 33 -1.61 1.84 -13.14
N ILE A 34 -2.08 3.06 -13.41
CA ILE A 34 -1.44 4.29 -12.97
C ILE A 34 -2.30 4.94 -11.89
N ARG A 35 -1.70 5.18 -10.72
CA ARG A 35 -2.38 5.75 -9.54
C ARG A 35 -1.68 7.00 -9.03
N ILE A 36 -2.40 7.77 -8.21
CA ILE A 36 -1.83 8.95 -7.52
C ILE A 36 -1.09 8.59 -6.22
N CYS A 37 -1.33 7.41 -5.64
CA CYS A 37 -0.63 6.96 -4.44
C CYS A 37 -0.58 5.42 -4.37
N CYS A 38 0.28 4.89 -3.49
CA CYS A 38 0.53 3.46 -3.35
C CYS A 38 -0.46 2.75 -2.41
N PHE A 39 -1.14 3.51 -1.54
CA PHE A 39 -2.08 2.97 -0.55
C PHE A 39 -3.52 2.89 -1.07
N ASN A 40 -3.97 3.91 -1.81
CA ASN A 40 -5.35 3.95 -2.31
C ASN A 40 -5.44 3.27 -3.67
N THR A 41 -5.91 2.03 -3.64
CA THR A 41 -6.06 1.19 -4.83
C THR A 41 -7.22 1.59 -5.73
N ALA A 42 -8.15 2.43 -5.24
CA ALA A 42 -9.35 2.85 -5.96
C ALA A 42 -9.16 4.14 -6.77
N LEU A 43 -8.02 4.83 -6.63
CA LEU A 43 -7.72 6.07 -7.38
C LEU A 43 -6.82 5.82 -8.59
N CYS A 44 -7.27 4.91 -9.45
CA CYS A 44 -6.75 4.75 -10.80
C CYS A 44 -7.02 5.99 -11.65
N ILE A 45 -5.97 6.58 -12.23
CA ILE A 45 -6.08 7.71 -13.16
C ILE A 45 -5.92 7.30 -14.62
N GLY A 46 -5.49 6.06 -14.90
CA GLY A 46 -5.40 5.51 -16.25
C GLY A 46 -4.68 4.16 -16.28
N HIS A 47 -4.67 3.53 -17.45
CA HIS A 47 -3.98 2.25 -17.67
C HIS A 47 -3.06 2.34 -18.89
N TYR A 48 -1.80 1.95 -18.70
CA TYR A 48 -0.87 1.67 -19.78
C TYR A 48 -1.03 0.19 -20.20
N PRO A 49 -0.92 -0.19 -21.49
CA PRO A 49 -0.65 0.64 -22.67
C PRO A 49 -1.90 1.23 -23.33
N LEU A 50 -3.09 1.06 -22.74
CA LEU A 50 -4.35 1.58 -23.31
C LEU A 50 -4.32 3.10 -23.53
N GLN A 51 -3.59 3.81 -22.68
CA GLN A 51 -3.35 5.24 -22.76
C GLN A 51 -1.85 5.51 -22.55
N ASN A 52 -1.33 6.56 -23.17
CA ASN A 52 0.06 6.98 -22.92
C ASN A 52 0.19 7.78 -21.61
N PHE A 53 1.41 7.88 -21.08
CA PHE A 53 1.63 8.54 -19.78
C PHE A 53 1.21 10.02 -19.75
N GLU A 54 1.30 10.75 -20.87
CA GLU A 54 0.90 12.16 -20.94
C GLU A 54 -0.62 12.32 -20.87
N GLU A 55 -1.36 11.51 -21.61
CA GLU A 55 -2.83 11.44 -21.55
C GLU A 55 -3.32 11.14 -20.14
N ILE A 56 -2.67 10.20 -19.47
CA ILE A 56 -3.04 9.79 -18.11
C ILE A 56 -2.72 10.92 -17.11
N TRP A 57 -1.48 11.41 -17.10
CA TRP A 57 -1.01 12.34 -16.07
C TRP A 57 -1.58 13.75 -16.22
N PHE A 58 -1.71 14.24 -17.45
CA PHE A 58 -2.26 15.57 -17.74
C PHE A 58 -3.78 15.52 -18.01
N GLY A 59 -4.39 14.35 -17.87
CA GLY A 59 -5.79 14.06 -18.15
C GLY A 59 -6.80 14.61 -17.15
N ALA A 60 -8.08 14.45 -17.50
CA ALA A 60 -9.21 14.99 -16.74
C ALA A 60 -9.41 14.33 -15.36
N LYS A 61 -9.11 13.02 -15.22
CA LYS A 61 -9.27 12.28 -13.96
C LYS A 61 -8.42 12.89 -12.85
N ARG A 62 -7.12 13.12 -13.09
CA ARG A 62 -6.23 13.77 -12.10
C ARG A 62 -6.62 15.23 -11.83
N LYS A 63 -7.04 15.99 -12.85
CA LYS A 63 -7.54 17.38 -12.67
C LYS A 63 -8.77 17.43 -11.75
N THR A 64 -9.68 16.46 -11.87
CA THR A 64 -10.85 16.34 -11.00
C THR A 64 -10.44 16.06 -9.56
N ILE A 65 -9.56 15.07 -9.35
CA ILE A 65 -9.10 14.71 -8.01
C ILE A 65 -8.36 15.88 -7.36
N THR A 66 -7.39 16.50 -8.05
CA THR A 66 -6.68 17.69 -7.53
C THR A 66 -7.64 18.83 -7.19
N GLY A 67 -8.68 19.05 -8.00
CA GLY A 67 -9.75 20.02 -7.73
C GLY A 67 -10.48 19.78 -6.40
N LEU A 68 -10.77 18.52 -6.03
CA LEU A 68 -11.37 18.18 -4.74
C LEU A 68 -10.47 18.64 -3.59
N PHE A 69 -9.20 18.27 -3.62
CA PHE A 69 -8.22 18.61 -2.57
C PHE A 69 -8.00 20.13 -2.45
N LEU A 70 -8.00 20.87 -3.56
CA LEU A 70 -7.91 22.33 -3.55
C LEU A 70 -9.13 23.01 -2.93
N ASN A 71 -10.29 22.34 -2.97
CA ASN A 71 -11.54 22.80 -2.37
C ASN A 71 -11.76 22.28 -0.94
N GLY A 72 -10.78 21.60 -0.35
CA GLY A 72 -10.86 21.08 1.02
C GLY A 72 -11.65 19.77 1.15
N THR A 73 -11.97 19.09 0.04
CA THR A 73 -12.64 17.78 0.05
C THR A 73 -11.71 16.69 -0.51
N TYR A 74 -12.08 15.42 -0.35
CA TYR A 74 -11.30 14.30 -0.88
C TYR A 74 -12.19 13.09 -1.16
N PRO A 75 -11.79 12.18 -2.07
CA PRO A 75 -12.53 10.95 -2.32
C PRO A 75 -12.70 10.11 -1.04
N PRO A 76 -13.88 9.49 -0.79
CA PRO A 76 -14.09 8.66 0.41
C PRO A 76 -13.04 7.57 0.61
N THR A 77 -12.49 7.03 -0.47
CA THR A 77 -11.43 6.02 -0.47
C THR A 77 -10.12 6.53 0.15
N CYS A 78 -9.89 7.85 0.22
CA CYS A 78 -8.75 8.44 0.93
C CYS A 78 -8.96 8.50 2.45
N SER A 79 -10.21 8.34 2.93
CA SER A 79 -10.53 8.51 4.35
C SER A 79 -9.74 7.58 5.25
N HIS A 80 -9.51 6.33 4.81
CA HIS A 80 -8.74 5.38 5.60
C HIS A 80 -7.32 5.90 5.85
N CYS A 81 -6.59 6.33 4.81
CA CYS A 81 -5.26 6.90 4.99
C CYS A 81 -5.28 8.20 5.83
N LEU A 82 -6.21 9.12 5.53
CA LEU A 82 -6.25 10.46 6.15
C LEU A 82 -6.77 10.46 7.60
N LYS A 83 -7.65 9.51 7.97
CA LYS A 83 -8.24 9.42 9.32
C LYS A 83 -7.59 8.34 10.17
N GLU A 84 -7.11 7.26 9.53
CA GLU A 84 -6.58 6.08 10.22
C GLU A 84 -5.06 6.08 10.39
N GLY A 85 -4.37 7.09 9.88
CA GLY A 85 -2.98 7.36 10.28
C GLY A 85 -1.98 6.31 9.76
N LEU A 86 -2.29 5.65 8.62
CA LEU A 86 -1.32 4.80 7.90
C LEU A 86 -0.05 5.55 7.50
N ASP A 87 -0.04 6.87 7.66
CA ASP A 87 1.08 7.76 7.47
C ASP A 87 1.95 7.86 8.74
N ILE A 88 2.63 6.77 9.08
CA ILE A 88 3.74 6.84 10.04
C ILE A 88 4.95 7.39 9.29
N ASN A 89 5.72 8.28 9.93
CA ASN A 89 6.92 9.02 9.46
C ASN A 89 7.96 8.20 8.66
N SER A 90 7.57 7.72 7.49
CA SER A 90 8.41 6.93 6.64
C SER A 90 9.04 7.81 5.55
N PRO A 91 10.30 7.57 5.14
CA PRO A 91 10.99 8.35 4.09
C PRO A 91 10.30 8.36 2.71
N ASP A 92 9.28 7.54 2.50
CA ASP A 92 8.41 7.47 1.31
C ASP A 92 6.97 7.97 1.57
N SER A 93 6.67 8.42 2.81
CA SER A 93 5.39 9.06 3.17
C SER A 93 5.05 10.16 2.16
N LYS A 94 3.92 10.00 1.48
CA LYS A 94 3.48 10.94 0.44
C LYS A 94 2.88 12.22 1.02
N VAL A 95 2.49 12.21 2.29
CA VAL A 95 1.99 13.42 2.96
C VAL A 95 3.17 14.31 3.38
N LYS A 96 4.29 13.73 3.82
CA LYS A 96 5.48 14.49 4.26
C LYS A 96 6.51 14.76 3.17
N ASN A 97 6.95 13.75 2.42
CA ASN A 97 8.04 13.93 1.44
C ASN A 97 7.65 14.82 0.26
N ILE A 98 6.38 14.77 -0.11
CA ILE A 98 5.86 15.64 -1.15
C ILE A 98 5.76 17.10 -0.68
N GLY A 99 5.61 17.31 0.63
CA GLY A 99 5.63 18.63 1.25
C GLY A 99 6.92 19.40 0.97
N VAL A 100 8.05 18.70 0.82
CA VAL A 100 9.35 19.30 0.47
C VAL A 100 9.36 19.84 -0.96
N PHE A 101 8.62 19.22 -1.88
CA PHE A 101 8.55 19.64 -3.29
C PHE A 101 7.55 20.80 -3.53
N GLY A 102 6.78 21.19 -2.51
CA GLY A 102 5.73 22.19 -2.63
C GLY A 102 4.52 21.71 -3.45
N LEU A 103 3.52 22.58 -3.63
CA LEU A 103 2.31 22.26 -4.40
C LEU A 103 2.57 22.46 -5.90
N SER A 104 2.63 21.37 -6.68
CA SER A 104 2.71 21.49 -8.16
C SER A 104 1.34 21.72 -8.79
N THR A 105 1.33 22.31 -9.99
CA THR A 105 0.12 22.46 -10.79
C THR A 105 -0.18 21.21 -11.61
N THR A 106 -1.38 21.12 -12.16
CA THR A 106 -1.79 20.02 -13.05
C THR A 106 -1.04 19.98 -14.39
N LYS A 107 -0.23 21.01 -14.70
CA LYS A 107 0.64 21.06 -15.89
C LYS A 107 2.07 20.56 -15.62
N ASN A 108 2.43 20.35 -14.36
CA ASN A 108 3.77 19.87 -14.00
C ASN A 108 3.85 18.34 -14.12
N TYR A 109 5.02 17.85 -14.52
CA TYR A 109 5.41 16.45 -14.37
C TYR A 109 5.39 16.03 -12.90
N PRO A 110 5.21 14.73 -12.59
CA PRO A 110 5.28 14.25 -11.22
C PRO A 110 6.67 14.53 -10.64
N ALA A 111 6.72 15.05 -9.41
CA ALA A 111 7.98 15.18 -8.68
C ALA A 111 8.44 13.83 -8.11
N HIS A 112 7.51 12.94 -7.78
CA HIS A 112 7.76 11.61 -7.27
C HIS A 112 7.11 10.56 -8.19
N ILE A 113 7.89 9.58 -8.65
CA ILE A 113 7.37 8.41 -9.37
C ILE A 113 7.73 7.13 -8.60
N ASP A 114 6.74 6.31 -8.28
CA ASP A 114 6.94 4.96 -7.75
C ASP A 114 6.79 3.93 -8.87
N PHE A 115 7.73 2.99 -8.90
CA PHE A 115 7.74 1.84 -9.80
C PHE A 115 7.50 0.56 -9.00
N MET A 116 6.42 -0.14 -9.34
CA MET A 116 6.06 -1.48 -8.88
C MET A 116 5.78 -2.38 -10.10
N LEU A 117 6.74 -2.46 -11.02
CA LEU A 117 6.55 -2.99 -12.38
C LEU A 117 6.65 -4.53 -12.47
N ASP A 118 7.14 -5.17 -11.42
CA ASP A 118 7.44 -6.60 -11.40
C ASP A 118 7.30 -7.15 -9.97
N ASP A 119 6.99 -8.44 -9.89
CA ASP A 119 6.86 -9.22 -8.65
C ASP A 119 7.99 -10.26 -8.48
N THR A 120 8.93 -10.34 -9.42
CA THR A 120 10.10 -11.22 -9.33
C THR A 120 10.84 -11.02 -8.01
N CYS A 121 10.82 -12.03 -7.14
CA CYS A 121 11.40 -11.96 -5.80
C CYS A 121 11.94 -13.32 -5.38
N ASN A 122 12.99 -13.34 -4.54
CA ASN A 122 13.62 -14.55 -4.03
C ASN A 122 13.09 -15.00 -2.64
N LEU A 123 12.12 -14.29 -2.05
CA LEU A 123 11.57 -14.60 -0.74
C LEU A 123 10.07 -14.88 -0.78
N ASP A 124 9.63 -15.73 0.15
CA ASP A 124 8.24 -16.11 0.38
C ASP A 124 7.76 -15.55 1.73
N CYS A 125 7.88 -14.24 1.93
CA CYS A 125 7.57 -13.62 3.22
C CYS A 125 6.11 -13.88 3.62
N ILE A 126 5.83 -14.14 4.90
CA ILE A 126 4.50 -14.54 5.38
C ILE A 126 3.38 -13.52 5.10
N MET A 127 3.74 -12.24 4.95
CA MET A 127 2.80 -11.16 4.63
C MET A 127 2.64 -10.91 3.12
N CYS A 128 3.52 -11.46 2.27
CA CYS A 128 3.49 -11.20 0.84
C CYS A 128 2.56 -12.19 0.14
N SER A 129 1.62 -11.70 -0.66
CA SER A 129 0.82 -12.55 -1.57
C SER A 129 1.55 -12.82 -2.89
N ARG A 130 0.99 -13.71 -3.72
CA ARG A 130 1.45 -13.98 -5.09
C ARG A 130 1.44 -12.75 -6.00
N VAL A 131 0.59 -11.75 -5.73
CA VAL A 131 0.66 -10.48 -6.46
C VAL A 131 1.94 -9.70 -6.14
N ALA A 132 2.47 -9.82 -4.93
CA ALA A 132 3.63 -9.04 -4.48
C ALA A 132 4.97 -9.75 -4.71
N SER A 133 4.99 -11.09 -4.68
CA SER A 133 6.19 -11.90 -4.85
C SER A 133 5.92 -13.14 -5.70
N SER A 134 6.71 -13.34 -6.74
CA SER A 134 6.68 -14.51 -7.63
C SER A 134 7.04 -15.82 -6.91
N SER A 135 7.76 -15.75 -5.79
CA SER A 135 8.12 -16.90 -4.96
C SER A 135 7.11 -17.16 -3.84
N SER A 136 6.09 -16.32 -3.70
CA SER A 136 5.13 -16.47 -2.61
C SER A 136 4.30 -17.75 -2.76
N THR A 137 4.27 -18.56 -1.71
CA THR A 137 3.37 -19.71 -1.61
C THR A 137 2.03 -19.33 -1.02
N ASN A 138 1.92 -18.15 -0.41
CA ASN A 138 0.68 -17.66 0.17
C ASN A 138 -0.40 -17.56 -0.90
N THR A 139 -1.60 -18.01 -0.56
CA THR A 139 -2.76 -17.92 -1.43
C THR A 139 -3.06 -16.47 -1.77
N ASP A 140 -3.52 -16.26 -3.00
CA ASP A 140 -3.84 -14.94 -3.50
C ASP A 140 -5.31 -14.61 -3.27
N ALA A 141 -5.57 -13.33 -3.04
CA ALA A 141 -6.87 -12.72 -3.20
C ALA A 141 -6.72 -11.39 -3.95
N GLY A 142 -5.95 -11.39 -5.04
CA GLY A 142 -5.71 -10.26 -5.93
C GLY A 142 -5.82 -10.67 -7.40
N LEU A 143 -6.53 -9.87 -8.19
CA LEU A 143 -6.78 -10.11 -9.61
C LEU A 143 -5.93 -9.14 -10.43
N LYS A 144 -4.63 -9.41 -10.59
CA LYS A 144 -3.70 -8.49 -11.29
C LYS A 144 -2.67 -9.24 -12.13
N ASN A 145 -2.94 -9.32 -13.43
CA ASN A 145 -2.01 -9.86 -14.41
C ASN A 145 -0.92 -8.85 -14.73
N LYS A 146 0.33 -9.32 -14.77
CA LYS A 146 1.49 -8.51 -15.18
C LYS A 146 1.43 -8.25 -16.69
N ILE A 147 1.70 -7.02 -17.10
CA ILE A 147 1.88 -6.64 -18.51
C ILE A 147 3.37 -6.59 -18.88
N VAL A 148 3.66 -6.51 -20.18
CA VAL A 148 5.01 -6.34 -20.68
C VAL A 148 5.36 -4.85 -20.77
N PHE A 149 6.48 -4.47 -20.15
CA PHE A 149 7.07 -3.14 -20.26
C PHE A 149 8.25 -3.19 -21.23
N ASP A 150 8.00 -2.82 -22.48
CA ASP A 150 8.95 -2.89 -23.60
C ASP A 150 9.62 -1.54 -23.91
N GLY A 151 10.29 -1.44 -25.05
CA GLY A 151 10.91 -0.20 -25.51
C GLY A 151 9.90 0.97 -25.71
N SER A 152 8.62 0.67 -25.95
CA SER A 152 7.57 1.70 -26.02
C SER A 152 7.35 2.33 -24.64
N PHE A 153 7.31 1.51 -23.59
CA PHE A 153 7.22 2.01 -22.22
C PHE A 153 8.41 2.92 -21.91
N ILE A 154 9.64 2.48 -22.18
CA ILE A 154 10.87 3.26 -21.96
C ILE A 154 10.81 4.61 -22.68
N LYS A 155 10.42 4.62 -23.96
CA LYS A 155 10.27 5.85 -24.74
C LYS A 155 9.27 6.81 -24.12
N GLN A 156 8.11 6.32 -23.69
CA GLN A 156 7.04 7.15 -23.14
C GLN A 156 7.31 7.64 -21.71
N ILE A 157 8.00 6.86 -20.88
CA ILE A 157 8.32 7.26 -19.50
C ILE A 157 9.55 8.18 -19.43
N THR A 158 10.44 8.13 -20.43
CA THR A 158 11.69 8.94 -20.45
C THR A 158 11.46 10.45 -20.21
N PRO A 159 10.48 11.14 -20.82
CA PRO A 159 10.19 12.54 -20.51
C PRO A 159 9.88 12.79 -19.02
N PHE A 160 9.22 11.84 -18.35
CA PHE A 160 8.91 11.91 -16.92
C PHE A 160 10.16 11.71 -16.06
N LEU A 161 11.03 10.77 -16.44
CA LEU A 161 12.32 10.52 -15.77
C LEU A 161 13.27 11.73 -15.84
N LYS A 162 13.20 12.51 -16.91
CA LYS A 162 13.99 13.75 -17.06
C LYS A 162 13.59 14.87 -16.10
N GLN A 163 12.36 14.84 -15.59
CA GLN A 163 11.77 15.95 -14.82
C GLN A 163 11.52 15.61 -13.35
N GLY A 164 11.30 14.32 -13.04
CA GLY A 164 11.09 13.85 -11.67
C GLY A 164 12.24 14.19 -10.73
N LYS A 165 11.96 14.23 -9.43
CA LYS A 165 12.92 14.56 -8.36
C LYS A 165 13.26 13.35 -7.51
N PHE A 166 12.31 12.44 -7.37
CA PHE A 166 12.43 11.24 -6.55
C PHE A 166 11.80 10.05 -7.28
N PHE A 167 12.56 8.96 -7.39
CA PHE A 167 12.13 7.74 -8.05
C PHE A 167 12.24 6.58 -7.06
N ALA A 168 11.10 6.04 -6.64
CA ALA A 168 11.03 4.92 -5.72
C ALA A 168 10.87 3.60 -6.49
N PHE A 169 11.70 2.61 -6.18
CA PHE A 169 11.65 1.29 -6.80
C PHE A 169 11.32 0.24 -5.74
N SER A 170 10.19 -0.44 -5.93
CA SER A 170 9.69 -1.52 -5.07
C SER A 170 8.98 -2.58 -5.94
N GLY A 171 8.19 -3.47 -5.34
CA GLY A 171 7.59 -4.63 -6.03
C GLY A 171 8.11 -5.92 -5.43
N GLY A 172 8.59 -6.83 -6.28
CA GLY A 172 9.38 -7.99 -5.86
C GLY A 172 10.71 -7.60 -5.20
N GLU A 173 11.82 -8.17 -5.64
CA GLU A 173 13.16 -7.73 -5.22
C GLU A 173 13.78 -6.84 -6.32
N PRO A 174 13.91 -5.51 -6.14
CA PRO A 174 14.39 -4.59 -7.16
C PRO A 174 15.70 -4.98 -7.84
N PHE A 175 16.65 -5.57 -7.11
CA PHE A 175 17.93 -5.98 -7.70
C PHE A 175 17.82 -7.21 -8.62
N LEU A 176 16.69 -7.92 -8.60
CA LEU A 176 16.41 -9.05 -9.49
C LEU A 176 15.59 -8.64 -10.73
N ILE A 177 15.16 -7.37 -10.83
CA ILE A 177 14.31 -6.88 -11.92
C ILE A 177 15.19 -6.18 -12.98
N PRO A 178 15.43 -6.77 -14.17
CA PRO A 178 16.36 -6.21 -15.15
C PRO A 178 15.94 -4.82 -15.65
N LEU A 179 14.64 -4.59 -15.82
CA LEU A 179 14.08 -3.31 -16.27
C LEU A 179 14.46 -2.14 -15.34
N TYR A 180 14.64 -2.38 -14.04
CA TYR A 180 15.01 -1.32 -13.10
C TYR A 180 16.42 -0.81 -13.34
N ALA A 181 17.37 -1.70 -13.71
CA ALA A 181 18.71 -1.27 -14.06
C ALA A 181 18.72 -0.35 -15.31
N GLU A 182 17.86 -0.61 -16.28
CA GLU A 182 17.67 0.25 -17.45
C GLU A 182 17.10 1.62 -17.05
N LEU A 183 16.09 1.66 -16.18
CA LEU A 183 15.52 2.90 -15.67
C LEU A 183 16.55 3.71 -14.85
N TRP A 184 17.38 3.06 -14.03
CA TRP A 184 18.45 3.73 -13.27
C TRP A 184 19.49 4.36 -14.19
N GLU A 185 19.85 3.67 -15.29
CA GLU A 185 20.74 4.20 -16.32
C GLU A 185 20.18 5.49 -16.92
N ILE A 186 18.92 5.47 -17.33
CA ILE A 186 18.24 6.61 -17.95
C ILE A 186 18.16 7.78 -16.96
N ILE A 187 17.74 7.52 -15.72
CA ILE A 187 17.65 8.55 -14.67
C ILE A 187 19.02 9.17 -14.43
N ARG A 188 20.08 8.37 -14.28
CA ARG A 188 21.42 8.91 -13.98
C ARG A 188 22.04 9.64 -15.16
N THR A 189 21.76 9.20 -16.38
CA THR A 189 22.24 9.84 -17.61
C THR A 189 21.58 11.20 -17.83
N TYR A 190 20.26 11.28 -17.70
CA TYR A 190 19.52 12.49 -18.07
C TYR A 190 19.10 13.37 -16.89
N ASN A 191 19.13 12.85 -15.67
CA ASN A 191 18.69 13.53 -14.46
C ASN A 191 19.58 13.14 -13.24
N PRO A 192 20.89 13.45 -13.30
CA PRO A 192 21.86 13.01 -12.29
C PRO A 192 21.58 13.54 -10.87
N ALA A 193 20.84 14.65 -10.75
CA ALA A 193 20.47 15.26 -9.47
C ALA A 193 19.28 14.57 -8.78
N ALA A 194 18.49 13.75 -9.49
CA ALA A 194 17.33 13.11 -8.89
C ALA A 194 17.71 12.02 -7.89
N THR A 195 16.86 11.80 -6.89
CA THR A 195 17.03 10.70 -5.94
C THR A 195 16.49 9.41 -6.57
N ILE A 196 17.31 8.37 -6.58
CA ILE A 196 16.87 6.99 -6.80
C ILE A 196 16.80 6.36 -5.42
N TYR A 197 15.63 5.85 -5.05
CA TYR A 197 15.37 5.20 -3.78
C TYR A 197 14.93 3.77 -4.04
N ILE A 198 15.60 2.80 -3.41
CA ILE A 198 15.33 1.37 -3.63
C ILE A 198 14.89 0.74 -2.31
N GLN A 199 13.73 0.09 -2.33
CA GLN A 199 13.27 -0.75 -1.22
C GLN A 199 13.59 -2.21 -1.51
N THR A 200 14.55 -2.77 -0.80
CA THR A 200 15.08 -4.13 -1.01
C THR A 200 14.88 -4.98 0.23
N ASN A 201 14.78 -6.30 0.05
CA ASN A 201 14.87 -7.27 1.14
C ASN A 201 16.32 -7.48 1.63
N ALA A 202 17.29 -6.91 0.92
CA ALA A 202 18.72 -6.88 1.25
C ALA A 202 19.42 -8.25 1.31
N THR A 203 18.78 -9.33 0.85
CA THR A 203 19.36 -10.68 0.85
C THR A 203 20.31 -10.93 -0.33
N VAL A 204 20.18 -10.17 -1.42
CA VAL A 204 21.01 -10.32 -2.63
C VAL A 204 22.07 -9.22 -2.71
N LEU A 205 23.35 -9.60 -2.68
CA LEU A 205 24.49 -8.65 -2.73
C LEU A 205 25.67 -9.21 -3.54
N SER A 206 25.43 -9.53 -4.81
CA SER A 206 26.48 -9.97 -5.73
C SER A 206 27.41 -8.81 -6.14
N GLU A 207 28.58 -9.13 -6.71
CA GLU A 207 29.49 -8.13 -7.30
C GLU A 207 28.82 -7.27 -8.39
N LYS A 208 27.84 -7.82 -9.12
CA LYS A 208 27.01 -7.05 -10.06
C LYS A 208 26.22 -5.96 -9.32
N ILE A 209 25.57 -6.31 -8.21
CA ILE A 209 24.77 -5.38 -7.41
C ILE A 209 25.67 -4.32 -6.78
N LYS A 210 26.84 -4.70 -6.23
CA LYS A 210 27.82 -3.75 -5.71
C LYS A 210 28.23 -2.71 -6.76
N ARG A 211 28.52 -3.15 -8.00
CA ARG A 211 28.80 -2.22 -9.12
C ARG A 211 27.62 -1.31 -9.46
N GLN A 212 26.39 -1.81 -9.39
CA GLN A 212 25.19 -0.99 -9.60
C GLN A 212 25.01 0.06 -8.51
N LEU A 213 25.26 -0.28 -7.25
CA LEU A 213 25.23 0.66 -6.12
C LEU A 213 26.27 1.78 -6.32
N GLU A 214 27.50 1.43 -6.68
CA GLU A 214 28.57 2.41 -6.97
C GLU A 214 28.23 3.31 -8.16
N LYS A 215 27.66 2.74 -9.24
CA LYS A 215 27.31 3.47 -10.45
C LYS A 215 26.12 4.42 -10.25
N TYR A 216 25.03 3.92 -9.65
CA TYR A 216 23.77 4.65 -9.59
C TYR A 216 23.54 5.38 -8.27
N ARG A 217 24.37 5.11 -7.26
CA ARG A 217 24.35 5.79 -5.95
C ARG A 217 22.95 5.98 -5.35
N PRO A 218 22.09 4.93 -5.29
CA PRO A 218 20.76 5.05 -4.73
C PRO A 218 20.79 5.29 -3.20
N GLU A 219 19.73 5.90 -2.68
CA GLU A 219 19.34 5.77 -1.28
C GLU A 219 18.61 4.43 -1.08
N LEU A 220 18.73 3.82 0.10
CA LEU A 220 18.26 2.46 0.34
C LEU A 220 17.30 2.38 1.53
N SER A 221 16.30 1.52 1.39
CA SER A 221 15.41 1.07 2.45
C SER A 221 15.47 -0.44 2.56
N LEU A 222 16.08 -0.94 3.62
CA LEU A 222 16.27 -2.36 3.87
C LEU A 222 15.06 -2.90 4.63
N SER A 223 14.42 -3.93 4.08
CA SER A 223 13.23 -4.55 4.68
C SER A 223 13.68 -5.64 5.66
N ILE A 224 13.89 -5.24 6.92
CA ILE A 224 14.38 -6.12 7.99
C ILE A 224 13.35 -6.05 9.12
N ASP A 225 12.61 -7.14 9.33
CA ASP A 225 11.47 -7.14 10.26
C ASP A 225 11.83 -7.55 11.69
N SER A 226 13.04 -8.01 11.92
CA SER A 226 13.48 -8.54 13.21
C SER A 226 15.01 -8.53 13.28
N LEU A 227 15.54 -8.27 14.48
CA LEU A 227 16.96 -8.47 14.83
C LEU A 227 17.18 -9.81 15.55
N ASN A 228 16.11 -10.55 15.82
CA ASN A 228 16.15 -11.93 16.27
C ASN A 228 16.14 -12.89 15.07
N LYS A 229 17.07 -13.85 15.06
CA LYS A 229 17.23 -14.84 13.98
C LYS A 229 15.95 -15.64 13.73
N GLU A 230 15.35 -16.21 14.77
CA GLU A 230 14.17 -17.06 14.65
C GLU A 230 12.97 -16.25 14.13
N THR A 231 12.70 -15.07 14.71
CA THR A 231 11.61 -14.20 14.25
C THR A 231 11.84 -13.73 12.80
N TYR A 232 13.08 -13.38 12.44
CA TYR A 232 13.42 -12.91 11.09
C TYR A 232 13.17 -13.99 10.04
N GLU A 233 13.73 -15.19 10.23
CA GLU A 233 13.61 -16.28 9.26
C GLU A 233 12.17 -16.84 9.19
N LYS A 234 11.42 -16.76 10.30
CA LYS A 234 9.98 -17.06 10.33
C LYS A 234 9.17 -16.09 9.47
N ILE A 235 9.45 -14.79 9.55
CA ILE A 235 8.73 -13.76 8.79
C ILE A 235 9.17 -13.76 7.32
N ARG A 236 10.48 -13.74 7.08
CA ARG A 236 11.14 -13.65 5.77
C ARG A 236 11.55 -15.04 5.28
N ARG A 237 10.57 -15.93 5.04
CA ARG A 237 10.85 -17.32 4.61
C ARG A 237 11.75 -17.36 3.37
N GLY A 238 12.80 -18.17 3.45
CA GLY A 238 13.85 -18.28 2.43
C GLY A 238 15.04 -17.34 2.64
N ALA A 239 14.99 -16.43 3.63
CA ALA A 239 16.14 -15.62 4.02
C ALA A 239 17.00 -16.34 5.08
N SER A 240 18.26 -15.94 5.17
CA SER A 240 19.20 -16.33 6.23
C SER A 240 19.58 -15.10 7.06
N PHE A 241 19.43 -15.19 8.37
CA PHE A 241 19.80 -14.10 9.27
C PHE A 241 21.31 -13.82 9.26
N ASP A 242 22.12 -14.85 9.07
CA ASP A 242 23.58 -14.69 9.04
C ASP A 242 23.98 -13.90 7.78
N THR A 243 23.35 -14.23 6.63
CA THR A 243 23.54 -13.50 5.38
C THR A 243 23.08 -12.04 5.48
N ILE A 244 21.93 -11.77 6.10
CA ILE A 244 21.45 -10.38 6.23
C ILE A 244 22.34 -9.56 7.16
N SER A 245 22.90 -10.18 8.20
CA SER A 245 23.83 -9.52 9.13
C SER A 245 25.10 -9.09 8.41
N GLU A 246 25.66 -9.94 7.53
CA GLU A 246 26.82 -9.59 6.69
C GLU A 246 26.49 -8.49 5.68
N ASN A 247 25.38 -8.62 4.96
CA ASN A 247 24.96 -7.64 3.96
C ASN A 247 24.66 -6.27 4.59
N LEU A 248 24.08 -6.24 5.79
CA LEU A 248 23.79 -5.01 6.51
C LEU A 248 25.06 -4.20 6.80
N ASN A 249 26.16 -4.86 7.17
CA ASN A 249 27.46 -4.20 7.35
C ASN A 249 27.95 -3.54 6.05
N TYR A 250 27.77 -4.20 4.90
CA TYR A 250 28.09 -3.60 3.61
C TYR A 250 27.23 -2.36 3.33
N PHE A 251 25.91 -2.44 3.51
CA PHE A 251 25.01 -1.31 3.25
C PHE A 251 25.28 -0.11 4.16
N LEU A 252 25.62 -0.35 5.43
CA LEU A 252 26.04 0.69 6.37
C LEU A 252 27.31 1.39 5.89
N ASN A 253 28.31 0.63 5.48
CA ASN A 253 29.56 1.18 4.97
C ASN A 253 29.35 1.96 3.67
N TYR A 254 28.56 1.41 2.73
CA TYR A 254 28.17 2.10 1.50
C TYR A 254 27.46 3.43 1.79
N ALA A 255 26.48 3.44 2.70
CA ALA A 255 25.73 4.64 3.05
C ALA A 255 26.65 5.72 3.65
N ARG A 256 27.57 5.33 4.55
CA ARG A 256 28.57 6.24 5.13
C ARG A 256 29.54 6.78 4.07
N GLN A 257 30.11 5.90 3.24
CA GLN A 257 31.10 6.25 2.22
C GLN A 257 30.55 7.26 1.20
N HIS A 258 29.29 7.09 0.79
CA HIS A 258 28.67 7.93 -0.24
C HIS A 258 27.77 9.04 0.31
N ASN A 259 27.75 9.23 1.64
CA ASN A 259 26.86 10.15 2.33
C ASN A 259 25.39 10.00 1.89
N LYS A 260 24.90 8.75 1.89
CA LYS A 260 23.53 8.39 1.50
C LYS A 260 22.68 8.08 2.73
N LYS A 261 21.39 8.41 2.62
CA LYS A 261 20.42 7.98 3.60
C LYS A 261 20.21 6.47 3.49
N LEU A 262 20.17 5.82 4.64
CA LEU A 262 19.79 4.42 4.80
C LEU A 262 18.62 4.36 5.77
N SER A 263 17.62 3.57 5.41
CA SER A 263 16.50 3.28 6.30
C SER A 263 16.32 1.79 6.51
N MET A 264 15.85 1.43 7.70
CA MET A 264 15.38 0.09 8.02
C MET A 264 13.87 0.16 8.11
N ARG A 265 13.21 -0.59 7.24
CA ARG A 265 11.75 -0.65 7.14
C ARG A 265 11.25 -1.93 7.76
N VAL A 266 10.46 -1.77 8.80
CA VAL A 266 9.80 -2.87 9.52
C VAL A 266 8.34 -2.91 9.15
N THR A 267 7.79 -4.10 8.98
CA THR A 267 6.36 -4.37 8.87
C THR A 267 5.90 -4.98 10.19
N PRO A 268 5.34 -4.18 11.13
CA PRO A 268 4.88 -4.70 12.39
C PRO A 268 3.77 -5.73 12.19
N SER A 269 3.93 -6.88 12.82
CA SER A 269 3.04 -8.01 12.79
C SER A 269 2.91 -8.59 14.20
N VAL A 270 2.01 -9.54 14.38
CA VAL A 270 1.87 -10.29 15.65
C VAL A 270 3.17 -10.97 16.12
N PHE A 271 4.14 -11.19 15.23
CA PHE A 271 5.40 -11.89 15.57
C PHE A 271 6.53 -10.97 16.06
N ASN A 272 6.62 -9.74 15.54
CA ASN A 272 7.73 -8.82 15.82
C ASN A 272 7.30 -7.53 16.54
N VAL A 273 6.01 -7.36 16.86
CA VAL A 273 5.52 -6.13 17.50
C VAL A 273 6.24 -5.83 18.83
N ASN A 274 6.61 -6.85 19.59
CA ASN A 274 7.35 -6.67 20.84
C ASN A 274 8.82 -6.26 20.63
N GLU A 275 9.39 -6.48 19.45
CA GLU A 275 10.79 -6.18 19.12
C GLU A 275 10.98 -4.76 18.58
N ILE A 276 9.90 -4.03 18.30
CA ILE A 276 9.98 -2.66 17.74
C ILE A 276 10.89 -1.72 18.54
N PRO A 277 10.86 -1.67 19.89
CA PRO A 277 11.76 -0.80 20.65
C PRO A 277 13.24 -1.11 20.40
N ASP A 278 13.60 -2.39 20.37
CA ASP A 278 14.97 -2.85 20.13
C ASP A 278 15.44 -2.49 18.72
N ILE A 279 14.55 -2.62 17.72
CA ILE A 279 14.85 -2.21 16.35
C ILE A 279 15.08 -0.70 16.26
N VAL A 280 14.29 0.12 16.98
CA VAL A 280 14.49 1.57 17.03
C VAL A 280 15.82 1.93 17.68
N ASN A 281 16.18 1.28 18.79
CA ASN A 281 17.47 1.46 19.46
C ASN A 281 18.65 1.08 18.54
N TYR A 282 18.53 -0.03 17.81
CA TYR A 282 19.51 -0.43 16.79
C TYR A 282 19.65 0.62 15.69
N CYS A 283 18.52 1.13 15.18
CA CYS A 283 18.54 2.18 14.15
C CYS A 283 19.23 3.45 14.66
N ASN A 284 18.94 3.87 15.89
CA ASN A 284 19.55 5.05 16.50
C ASN A 284 21.07 4.91 16.68
N SER A 285 21.54 3.76 17.19
CA SER A 285 22.97 3.51 17.41
C SER A 285 23.78 3.44 16.12
N HIS A 286 23.15 3.11 14.99
CA HIS A 286 23.80 2.98 13.68
C HIS A 286 23.50 4.15 12.72
N ASN A 287 22.80 5.20 13.19
CA ASN A 287 22.40 6.35 12.37
C ASN A 287 21.58 5.93 11.13
N ILE A 288 20.64 5.00 11.32
CA ILE A 288 19.70 4.49 10.32
C ILE A 288 18.33 5.11 10.57
N PHE A 289 17.63 5.54 9.52
CA PHE A 289 16.23 5.98 9.65
C PHE A 289 15.31 4.77 9.88
N PHE A 290 14.55 4.77 10.96
CA PHE A 290 13.51 3.79 11.24
C PHE A 290 12.23 4.15 10.48
N ALA A 291 11.72 3.20 9.71
CA ALA A 291 10.53 3.34 8.89
C ALA A 291 9.56 2.17 9.13
N LEU A 292 8.27 2.43 8.97
CA LEU A 292 7.21 1.44 9.13
C LEU A 292 6.43 1.23 7.84
N SER A 293 6.11 -0.03 7.56
CA SER A 293 5.12 -0.43 6.55
C SER A 293 3.95 -1.08 7.30
N ILE A 294 2.81 -0.38 7.40
CA ILE A 294 1.69 -0.90 8.18
C ILE A 294 0.99 -2.04 7.47
N LEU A 295 0.92 -3.17 8.17
CA LEU A 295 0.33 -4.39 7.69
C LEU A 295 -1.20 -4.33 7.84
N GLU A 296 -1.89 -4.04 6.74
CA GLU A 296 -3.36 -4.11 6.69
C GLU A 296 -3.87 -5.46 6.21
N ASN A 297 -3.07 -6.24 5.48
CA ASN A 297 -3.39 -7.59 5.03
C ASN A 297 -2.11 -8.45 4.98
N PRO A 298 -2.16 -9.75 5.34
CA PRO A 298 -3.35 -10.49 5.77
C PRO A 298 -3.74 -10.21 7.24
N TYR A 299 -5.03 -10.23 7.54
CA TYR A 299 -5.59 -9.76 8.83
C TYR A 299 -5.06 -10.50 10.05
N HIS A 300 -4.84 -11.80 9.94
CA HIS A 300 -4.37 -12.64 11.05
C HIS A 300 -2.92 -12.35 11.47
N LEU A 301 -2.17 -11.61 10.65
CA LEU A 301 -0.82 -11.15 10.97
C LEU A 301 -0.79 -9.70 11.47
N ALA A 302 -1.86 -8.95 11.25
CA ALA A 302 -1.90 -7.53 11.53
C ALA A 302 -2.01 -7.24 13.03
N VAL A 303 -1.26 -6.25 13.52
CA VAL A 303 -1.28 -5.86 14.94
C VAL A 303 -2.68 -5.39 15.38
N TRP A 304 -3.42 -4.71 14.49
CA TRP A 304 -4.76 -4.21 14.82
C TRP A 304 -5.78 -5.32 15.06
N SER A 305 -5.52 -6.57 14.66
CA SER A 305 -6.45 -7.68 14.91
C SER A 305 -6.33 -8.27 16.31
N LEU A 306 -5.26 -7.93 17.05
CA LEU A 306 -4.99 -8.45 18.39
C LEU A 306 -6.08 -8.06 19.42
N PRO A 307 -6.31 -8.89 20.45
CA PRO A 307 -7.18 -8.56 21.57
C PRO A 307 -6.74 -7.33 22.38
N PRO A 308 -7.65 -6.59 23.03
CA PRO A 308 -7.32 -5.41 23.83
C PRO A 308 -6.29 -5.62 24.94
N ASP A 309 -6.33 -6.76 25.62
CA ASP A 309 -5.40 -7.09 26.72
C ASP A 309 -3.98 -7.27 26.20
N VAL A 310 -3.81 -7.94 25.06
CA VAL A 310 -2.52 -8.07 24.36
C VAL A 310 -2.01 -6.69 23.91
N LEU A 311 -2.87 -5.86 23.30
CA LEU A 311 -2.49 -4.50 22.90
C LEU A 311 -2.08 -3.63 24.11
N ASN A 312 -2.77 -3.76 25.24
CA ASN A 312 -2.39 -3.08 26.48
C ASN A 312 -1.03 -3.56 27.01
N GLN A 313 -0.69 -4.84 26.88
CA GLN A 313 0.63 -5.36 27.26
C GLN A 313 1.74 -4.80 26.37
N ILE A 314 1.51 -4.74 25.05
CA ILE A 314 2.43 -4.11 24.09
C ILE A 314 2.69 -2.64 24.48
N LEU A 315 1.64 -1.87 24.74
CA LEU A 315 1.76 -0.47 25.15
C LEU A 315 2.52 -0.29 26.47
N LYS A 316 2.33 -1.19 27.44
CA LYS A 316 3.11 -1.18 28.69
C LYS A 316 4.61 -1.36 28.42
N THR A 317 4.98 -2.23 27.49
CA THR A 317 6.38 -2.40 27.08
C THR A 317 6.91 -1.13 26.43
N TYR A 318 6.14 -0.51 25.54
CA TYR A 318 6.56 0.71 24.85
C TYR A 318 6.72 1.92 25.77
N ASN A 319 5.89 2.02 26.81
CA ASN A 319 5.95 3.09 27.80
C ASN A 319 7.20 3.03 28.70
N LYS A 320 8.00 1.96 28.64
CA LYS A 320 9.33 1.92 29.28
C LYS A 320 10.34 2.85 28.58
N GLY A 321 10.02 3.31 27.37
CA GLY A 321 10.85 4.24 26.60
C GLY A 321 11.94 3.54 25.79
N LEU A 322 12.62 4.35 24.98
CA LEU A 322 13.80 3.96 24.21
C LEU A 322 15.08 4.14 25.05
N GLU A 323 16.15 3.47 24.66
CA GLU A 323 17.46 3.68 25.27
C GLU A 323 18.00 5.07 24.95
N ASN A 324 18.85 5.59 25.84
CA ASN A 324 19.55 6.86 25.63
C ASN A 324 20.34 6.80 24.33
N SER A 325 19.94 7.64 23.37
CA SER A 325 20.50 7.69 22.03
C SER A 325 21.19 9.04 21.78
N PRO A 326 22.22 9.11 20.93
CA PRO A 326 22.85 10.39 20.59
C PRO A 326 21.82 11.38 20.01
N ASP A 327 21.87 12.64 20.44
CA ASP A 327 20.97 13.66 19.89
C ASP A 327 21.44 14.08 18.49
N ASN A 328 20.67 13.68 17.48
CA ASN A 328 20.89 14.03 16.08
C ASN A 328 19.58 13.94 15.28
N ALA A 329 19.61 14.43 14.04
CA ALA A 329 18.42 14.49 13.18
C ALA A 329 17.79 13.11 12.90
N VAL A 330 18.57 12.04 12.81
CA VAL A 330 18.05 10.68 12.60
C VAL A 330 17.32 10.19 13.84
N THR A 331 17.94 10.32 15.02
CA THR A 331 17.33 9.92 16.30
C THR A 331 16.06 10.72 16.59
N ALA A 332 16.02 12.01 16.25
CA ALA A 332 14.81 12.83 16.36
C ALA A 332 13.67 12.31 15.47
N VAL A 333 13.96 11.99 14.20
CA VAL A 333 12.97 11.42 13.27
C VAL A 333 12.49 10.05 13.76
N ASN A 334 13.41 9.17 14.16
CA ASN A 334 13.07 7.82 14.65
C ASN A 334 12.19 7.87 15.90
N THR A 335 12.49 8.78 16.83
CA THR A 335 11.68 9.00 18.04
C THR A 335 10.26 9.42 17.69
N GLU A 336 10.09 10.32 16.71
CA GLU A 336 8.77 10.75 16.26
C GLU A 336 8.01 9.64 15.52
N THR A 337 8.71 8.84 14.70
CA THR A 337 8.14 7.64 14.06
C THR A 337 7.65 6.64 15.12
N TYR A 338 8.44 6.42 16.17
CA TYR A 338 8.09 5.53 17.27
C TYR A 338 6.89 6.02 18.08
N LYS A 339 6.83 7.33 18.39
CA LYS A 339 5.64 7.94 19.03
C LYS A 339 4.38 7.80 18.18
N SER A 340 4.51 8.01 16.86
CA SER A 340 3.40 7.83 15.92
C SER A 340 2.91 6.38 15.91
N TRP A 341 3.83 5.41 16.00
CA TRP A 341 3.49 4.00 16.14
C TRP A 341 2.75 3.70 17.44
N ILE A 342 3.23 4.21 18.59
CA ILE A 342 2.54 4.06 19.88
C ILE A 342 1.10 4.58 19.78
N ALA A 343 0.91 5.79 19.26
CA ALA A 343 -0.41 6.39 19.10
C ALA A 343 -1.34 5.56 18.19
N LEU A 344 -0.79 4.93 17.14
CA LEU A 344 -1.56 4.02 16.29
C LEU A 344 -1.97 2.75 17.03
N VAL A 345 -1.09 2.17 17.86
CA VAL A 345 -1.40 0.99 18.69
C VAL A 345 -2.43 1.34 19.78
N GLU A 346 -2.35 2.52 20.38
CA GLU A 346 -3.38 3.04 21.31
C GLU A 346 -4.75 3.12 20.62
N LYS A 347 -4.78 3.63 19.39
CA LYS A 347 -6.01 3.69 18.60
C LYS A 347 -6.56 2.31 18.28
N TYR A 348 -5.71 1.35 17.91
CA TYR A 348 -6.14 -0.03 17.72
C TYR A 348 -6.75 -0.61 19.00
N ARG A 349 -6.12 -0.38 20.16
CA ARG A 349 -6.62 -0.80 21.47
C ARG A 349 -7.98 -0.19 21.76
N ASP A 350 -8.14 1.11 21.60
CA ASP A 350 -9.39 1.83 21.88
C ASP A 350 -10.53 1.35 20.97
N THR A 351 -10.24 1.17 19.68
CA THR A 351 -11.19 0.64 18.70
C THR A 351 -11.62 -0.78 19.08
N LYS A 352 -10.69 -1.64 19.49
CA LYS A 352 -11.01 -3.01 19.93
C LYS A 352 -11.86 -3.03 21.19
N VAL A 353 -11.53 -2.21 22.19
CA VAL A 353 -12.35 -2.07 23.40
C VAL A 353 -13.77 -1.62 23.06
N PHE A 354 -13.91 -0.67 22.12
CA PHE A 354 -15.23 -0.23 21.65
C PHE A 354 -15.99 -1.37 20.97
N CYS A 355 -15.35 -2.08 20.04
CA CYS A 355 -15.97 -3.20 19.32
C CYS A 355 -16.39 -4.34 20.27
N GLU A 356 -15.61 -4.63 21.31
CA GLU A 356 -15.97 -5.63 22.32
C GLU A 356 -17.14 -5.20 23.20
N LYS A 357 -17.15 -3.95 23.66
CA LYS A 357 -18.25 -3.42 24.49
C LYS A 357 -19.57 -3.34 23.73
N ASN A 358 -19.51 -3.07 22.43
CA ASN A 358 -20.70 -2.89 21.59
C ASN A 358 -20.94 -4.08 20.65
N SER A 359 -20.36 -5.25 20.93
CA SER A 359 -20.31 -6.36 19.97
C SER A 359 -21.68 -6.83 19.51
N ILE A 360 -22.66 -6.91 20.43
CA ILE A 360 -24.03 -7.35 20.14
C ILE A 360 -24.69 -6.37 19.15
N SER A 361 -24.71 -5.08 19.48
CA SER A 361 -25.33 -4.06 18.63
C SER A 361 -24.66 -3.92 17.26
N LEU A 362 -23.33 -3.97 17.22
CA LEU A 362 -22.57 -3.91 15.96
C LEU A 362 -22.85 -5.15 15.08
N LEU A 363 -22.89 -6.35 15.68
CA LEU A 363 -23.19 -7.57 14.95
C LEU A 363 -24.64 -7.58 14.42
N GLU A 364 -25.61 -7.10 15.20
CA GLU A 364 -27.00 -6.91 14.76
C GLU A 364 -27.09 -5.94 13.58
N ASN A 365 -26.35 -4.81 13.64
CA ASN A 365 -26.29 -3.84 12.54
C ASN A 365 -25.71 -4.46 11.26
N ILE A 366 -24.56 -5.12 11.36
CA ILE A 366 -23.91 -5.80 10.24
C ILE A 366 -24.87 -6.84 9.65
N THR A 367 -25.51 -7.65 10.50
CA THR A 367 -26.45 -8.69 10.07
C THR A 367 -27.64 -8.10 9.32
N THR A 368 -28.26 -7.04 9.85
CA THR A 368 -29.41 -6.37 9.22
C THR A 368 -29.03 -5.80 7.86
N ARG A 369 -27.87 -5.14 7.77
CA ARG A 369 -27.36 -4.60 6.51
C ARG A 369 -27.04 -5.70 5.50
N SER A 370 -26.46 -6.80 5.97
CA SER A 370 -26.15 -7.97 5.16
C SER A 370 -27.41 -8.62 4.58
N GLN A 371 -28.45 -8.79 5.39
CA GLN A 371 -29.75 -9.30 4.92
C GLN A 371 -30.38 -8.39 3.87
N LYS A 372 -30.33 -7.07 4.08
CA LYS A 372 -30.81 -6.11 3.09
C LYS A 372 -30.02 -6.22 1.77
N LEU A 373 -28.69 -6.28 1.85
CA LEU A 373 -27.85 -6.39 0.68
C LEU A 373 -28.06 -7.71 -0.08
N ALA A 374 -28.31 -8.81 0.63
CA ALA A 374 -28.63 -10.10 0.01
C ALA A 374 -29.84 -10.01 -0.94
N VAL A 375 -30.81 -9.14 -0.65
CA VAL A 375 -32.02 -8.94 -1.47
C VAL A 375 -31.79 -7.92 -2.58
N THR A 376 -30.90 -6.94 -2.40
CA THR A 376 -30.73 -5.83 -3.36
C THR A 376 -29.55 -6.01 -4.32
N LEU A 377 -28.52 -6.79 -3.96
CA LEU A 377 -27.26 -6.84 -4.71
C LEU A 377 -27.46 -7.25 -6.18
N GLU A 378 -28.23 -8.31 -6.44
CA GLU A 378 -28.53 -8.76 -7.81
C GLU A 378 -29.25 -7.68 -8.62
N ASN A 379 -30.22 -6.99 -8.00
CA ASN A 379 -30.93 -5.88 -8.64
C ASN A 379 -30.02 -4.70 -8.95
N ASP A 380 -29.05 -4.41 -8.08
CA ASP A 380 -28.10 -3.31 -8.30
C ASP A 380 -27.11 -3.66 -9.42
N ILE A 381 -26.66 -4.92 -9.50
CA ILE A 381 -25.86 -5.44 -10.63
C ILE A 381 -26.64 -5.34 -11.95
N LEU A 382 -27.92 -5.75 -11.95
CA LEU A 382 -28.78 -5.66 -13.13
C LEU A 382 -28.94 -4.22 -13.62
N LYS A 383 -29.09 -3.25 -12.72
CA LYS A 383 -29.17 -1.82 -13.08
C LYS A 383 -27.88 -1.35 -13.77
N VAL A 384 -26.71 -1.74 -13.25
CA VAL A 384 -25.43 -1.38 -13.87
C VAL A 384 -25.32 -1.97 -15.29
N LEU A 385 -25.66 -3.25 -15.46
CA LEU A 385 -25.63 -3.91 -16.78
C LEU A 385 -26.61 -3.26 -17.77
N LYS A 386 -27.83 -2.93 -17.34
CA LYS A 386 -28.82 -2.26 -18.20
C LYS A 386 -28.29 -0.93 -18.73
N ASN A 387 -27.59 -0.16 -17.89
CA ASN A 387 -27.05 1.15 -18.24
C ASN A 387 -25.74 1.09 -19.06
N ALA A 388 -25.07 -0.05 -19.14
CA ALA A 388 -23.85 -0.18 -19.93
C ALA A 388 -24.15 -0.20 -21.44
N THR A 389 -23.65 0.78 -22.20
CA THR A 389 -23.88 0.85 -23.66
C THR A 389 -23.02 -0.13 -24.45
N ASP A 390 -21.88 -0.50 -23.90
CA ASP A 390 -20.80 -1.18 -24.63
C ASP A 390 -20.76 -2.70 -24.37
N ILE A 391 -21.75 -3.22 -23.63
CA ILE A 391 -21.85 -4.64 -23.26
C ILE A 391 -22.95 -5.30 -24.08
N THR A 392 -22.57 -6.24 -24.94
CA THR A 392 -23.45 -7.21 -25.58
C THR A 392 -23.76 -8.36 -24.60
N GLU A 393 -24.83 -9.14 -24.83
CA GLU A 393 -25.14 -10.35 -24.03
C GLU A 393 -25.42 -10.09 -22.53
N LYS A 394 -26.06 -8.96 -22.22
CA LYS A 394 -26.36 -8.52 -20.85
C LYS A 394 -27.08 -9.58 -20.00
N ASP A 395 -28.02 -10.31 -20.60
CA ASP A 395 -28.82 -11.31 -19.88
C ASP A 395 -27.97 -12.53 -19.50
N GLU A 396 -27.08 -12.99 -20.39
CA GLU A 396 -26.15 -14.09 -20.10
C GLU A 396 -25.13 -13.70 -19.03
N ILE A 397 -24.57 -12.49 -19.13
CA ILE A 397 -23.65 -11.97 -18.12
C ILE A 397 -24.35 -11.87 -16.76
N TYR A 398 -25.58 -11.37 -16.73
CA TYR A 398 -26.37 -11.26 -15.50
C TYR A 398 -26.60 -12.63 -14.87
N GLU A 399 -27.10 -13.61 -15.62
CA GLU A 399 -27.33 -14.97 -15.08
C GLU A 399 -26.02 -15.62 -14.63
N GLY A 400 -24.91 -15.43 -15.36
CA GLY A 400 -23.60 -15.93 -14.94
C GLY A 400 -23.15 -15.37 -13.60
N VAL A 401 -23.25 -14.05 -13.41
CA VAL A 401 -22.90 -13.39 -12.13
C VAL A 401 -23.83 -13.85 -11.02
N ARG A 402 -25.12 -13.97 -11.30
CA ARG A 402 -26.14 -14.41 -10.33
C ARG A 402 -25.84 -15.82 -9.83
N LEU A 403 -25.61 -16.77 -10.73
CA LEU A 403 -25.25 -18.14 -10.40
C LEU A 403 -23.93 -18.19 -9.60
N PHE A 404 -22.93 -17.41 -10.00
CA PHE A 404 -21.68 -17.34 -9.26
C PHE A 404 -21.84 -16.81 -7.83
N LEU A 405 -22.62 -15.74 -7.63
CA LEU A 405 -22.89 -15.20 -6.30
C LEU A 405 -23.64 -16.20 -5.42
N ARG A 406 -24.62 -16.91 -6.00
CA ARG A 406 -25.36 -17.97 -5.32
C ARG A 406 -24.43 -19.12 -4.91
N ASP A 407 -23.66 -19.66 -5.85
CA ASP A 407 -22.73 -20.76 -5.59
C ASP A 407 -21.68 -20.36 -4.54
N SER A 408 -21.16 -19.14 -4.64
CA SER A 408 -20.21 -18.58 -3.65
C SER A 408 -20.83 -18.44 -2.27
N PHE A 409 -22.10 -18.02 -2.20
CA PHE A 409 -22.84 -17.96 -0.94
C PHE A 409 -23.03 -19.35 -0.34
N GLU A 410 -23.47 -20.34 -1.13
CA GLU A 410 -23.68 -21.71 -0.66
C GLU A 410 -22.40 -22.35 -0.13
N GLU A 411 -21.27 -22.14 -0.83
CA GLU A 411 -19.97 -22.66 -0.44
C GLU A 411 -19.44 -22.04 0.87
N ASN A 412 -19.65 -20.73 1.07
CA ASN A 412 -18.98 -19.98 2.13
C ASN A 412 -19.88 -19.57 3.31
N ALA A 413 -21.21 -19.60 3.15
CA ALA A 413 -22.16 -19.34 4.23
C ALA A 413 -21.90 -20.17 5.51
N PRO A 414 -21.50 -21.46 5.44
CA PRO A 414 -21.19 -22.25 6.62
C PRO A 414 -20.02 -21.75 7.47
N LEU A 415 -19.19 -20.82 6.95
CA LEU A 415 -18.09 -20.22 7.71
C LEU A 415 -18.57 -19.25 8.80
N PHE A 416 -19.86 -18.87 8.77
CA PHE A 416 -20.44 -17.84 9.63
C PHE A 416 -21.59 -18.40 10.46
N GLU A 417 -21.72 -17.95 11.71
CA GLU A 417 -22.87 -18.30 12.57
C GLU A 417 -24.21 -17.85 11.95
N ASN A 418 -24.21 -16.68 11.30
CA ASN A 418 -25.31 -16.21 10.48
C ASN A 418 -24.86 -16.17 9.02
N LYS A 419 -25.50 -16.99 8.18
CA LYS A 419 -25.18 -17.15 6.75
C LYS A 419 -25.15 -15.83 5.97
N TYR A 420 -25.95 -14.83 6.36
CA TYR A 420 -26.00 -13.56 5.65
C TYR A 420 -24.73 -12.72 5.84
N LEU A 421 -23.90 -12.99 6.86
CA LEU A 421 -22.66 -12.27 7.08
C LEU A 421 -21.67 -12.38 5.90
N PHE A 422 -21.82 -13.40 5.04
CA PHE A 422 -21.18 -13.46 3.72
C PHE A 422 -21.29 -12.13 2.95
N TYR A 423 -22.48 -11.52 2.94
CA TYR A 423 -22.74 -10.30 2.19
C TYR A 423 -22.02 -9.06 2.75
N SER A 424 -21.50 -9.12 3.98
CA SER A 424 -20.79 -7.98 4.58
C SER A 424 -19.51 -7.61 3.84
N TYR A 425 -18.89 -8.57 3.15
CA TYR A 425 -17.73 -8.33 2.28
C TYR A 425 -18.03 -7.32 1.18
N PHE A 426 -19.25 -7.31 0.65
CA PHE A 426 -19.64 -6.45 -0.46
C PHE A 426 -20.06 -5.04 -0.02
N PHE A 427 -20.07 -4.71 1.28
CA PHE A 427 -20.48 -3.36 1.76
C PHE A 427 -19.66 -2.22 1.17
N LYS A 428 -18.39 -2.46 0.87
CA LYS A 428 -17.45 -1.47 0.35
C LYS A 428 -17.09 -1.73 -1.12
N ILE A 429 -17.77 -2.67 -1.78
CA ILE A 429 -17.51 -3.05 -3.17
C ILE A 429 -18.70 -2.64 -4.03
N PRO A 430 -18.55 -1.63 -4.91
CA PRO A 430 -19.63 -1.20 -5.77
C PRO A 430 -19.97 -2.28 -6.82
N PRO A 431 -21.24 -2.42 -7.26
CA PRO A 431 -21.65 -3.43 -8.24
C PRO A 431 -20.85 -3.41 -9.56
N GLU A 432 -20.43 -2.23 -9.99
CA GLU A 432 -19.56 -2.03 -11.16
C GLU A 432 -18.24 -2.79 -11.02
N GLN A 433 -17.66 -2.81 -9.82
CA GLN A 433 -16.41 -3.51 -9.55
C GLN A 433 -16.59 -5.03 -9.53
N ILE A 434 -17.74 -5.52 -9.02
CA ILE A 434 -18.08 -6.95 -9.08
C ILE A 434 -18.19 -7.41 -10.53
N LEU A 435 -18.92 -6.65 -11.36
CA LEU A 435 -19.05 -6.90 -12.79
C LEU A 435 -17.70 -6.85 -13.51
N HIS A 436 -16.88 -5.85 -13.21
CA HIS A 436 -15.55 -5.76 -13.79
C HIS A 436 -14.71 -7.00 -13.47
N TYR A 437 -14.68 -7.46 -12.22
CA TYR A 437 -13.96 -8.68 -11.85
C TYR A 437 -14.50 -9.91 -12.54
N TRP A 438 -15.82 -10.04 -12.65
CA TRP A 438 -16.44 -11.12 -13.40
C TRP A 438 -15.99 -11.13 -14.87
N LEU A 439 -16.04 -9.99 -15.55
CA LEU A 439 -15.76 -9.89 -16.98
C LEU A 439 -14.28 -10.08 -17.32
N THR A 440 -13.38 -9.74 -16.42
CA THR A 440 -11.93 -9.66 -16.70
C THR A 440 -11.12 -10.84 -16.18
N ASN A 441 -11.74 -11.76 -15.44
CA ASN A 441 -11.01 -12.85 -14.78
C ASN A 441 -11.62 -14.22 -15.06
N ASP A 442 -10.74 -15.22 -15.02
CA ASP A 442 -11.14 -16.61 -15.01
C ASP A 442 -12.01 -16.92 -13.77
N LYS A 443 -13.01 -17.77 -13.97
CA LYS A 443 -14.03 -18.02 -12.93
C LYS A 443 -13.48 -18.82 -11.77
N GLN A 444 -12.53 -19.72 -12.02
CA GLN A 444 -11.88 -20.48 -10.95
C GLN A 444 -11.00 -19.56 -10.11
N ILE A 445 -10.24 -18.66 -10.75
CA ILE A 445 -9.47 -17.63 -10.04
C ILE A 445 -10.38 -16.76 -9.15
N LEU A 446 -11.55 -16.36 -9.67
CA LEU A 446 -12.50 -15.55 -8.90
C LEU A 446 -13.12 -16.35 -7.72
N ARG A 447 -13.40 -17.65 -7.90
CA ARG A 447 -13.87 -18.52 -6.80
C ARG A 447 -12.82 -18.62 -5.70
N ASP A 448 -11.56 -18.88 -6.06
CA ASP A 448 -10.47 -18.98 -5.08
C ASP A 448 -10.23 -17.65 -4.37
N PHE A 449 -10.31 -16.53 -5.09
CA PHE A 449 -10.28 -15.18 -4.51
C PHE A 449 -11.38 -15.00 -3.46
N ILE A 450 -12.64 -15.33 -3.77
CA ILE A 450 -13.75 -15.19 -2.82
C ILE A 450 -13.53 -16.08 -1.60
N ARG A 451 -13.11 -17.34 -1.79
CA ARG A 451 -12.83 -18.26 -0.68
C ARG A 451 -11.80 -17.70 0.29
N GLU A 452 -10.71 -17.13 -0.21
CA GLU A 452 -9.69 -16.48 0.63
C GLU A 452 -10.24 -15.24 1.35
N LYS A 453 -11.04 -14.42 0.66
CA LYS A 453 -11.72 -13.26 1.28
C LYS A 453 -12.74 -13.66 2.34
N MET A 454 -13.36 -14.82 2.22
CA MET A 454 -14.27 -15.33 3.25
C MET A 454 -13.52 -15.83 4.50
N LYS A 455 -12.34 -16.44 4.34
CA LYS A 455 -11.44 -16.75 5.48
C LYS A 455 -10.98 -15.48 6.20
N GLU A 456 -10.59 -14.46 5.44
CA GLU A 456 -10.26 -13.14 6.00
C GLU A 456 -11.46 -12.55 6.77
N GLN A 457 -12.66 -12.60 6.20
CA GLN A 457 -13.87 -12.13 6.87
C GLN A 457 -14.17 -12.90 8.15
N GLN A 458 -14.06 -14.23 8.13
CA GLN A 458 -14.22 -15.05 9.32
C GLN A 458 -13.27 -14.61 10.43
N HIS A 459 -12.02 -14.30 10.10
CA HIS A 459 -11.06 -13.76 11.06
C HIS A 459 -11.49 -12.40 11.64
N LEU A 460 -12.08 -11.50 10.84
CA LEU A 460 -12.61 -10.23 11.35
C LEU A 460 -13.72 -10.44 12.38
N PHE A 461 -14.65 -11.37 12.12
CA PHE A 461 -15.71 -11.70 13.08
C PHE A 461 -15.15 -12.36 14.34
N ALA A 462 -14.25 -13.33 14.20
CA ALA A 462 -13.63 -14.05 15.32
C ALA A 462 -12.84 -13.10 16.25
N THR A 463 -12.20 -12.08 15.68
CA THR A 463 -11.43 -11.07 16.43
C THR A 463 -12.23 -9.82 16.78
N ARG A 464 -13.54 -9.77 16.47
CA ARG A 464 -14.42 -8.60 16.68
C ARG A 464 -13.86 -7.31 16.05
N SER A 465 -13.20 -7.43 14.90
CA SER A 465 -12.62 -6.32 14.13
C SER A 465 -13.67 -5.63 13.25
N TYR A 466 -14.80 -5.22 13.84
CA TYR A 466 -15.97 -4.72 13.10
C TYR A 466 -15.73 -3.39 12.39
N ASP A 467 -14.76 -2.59 12.83
CA ASP A 467 -14.31 -1.36 12.19
C ASP A 467 -13.74 -1.58 10.78
N ARG A 468 -13.26 -2.81 10.50
CA ARG A 468 -12.83 -3.20 9.15
C ARG A 468 -14.01 -3.56 8.24
N ILE A 469 -15.18 -3.84 8.80
CA ILE A 469 -16.41 -4.18 8.06
C ILE A 469 -17.28 -2.94 7.84
N ILE A 470 -17.58 -2.19 8.91
CA ILE A 470 -18.48 -1.02 8.89
C ILE A 470 -17.82 0.21 9.53
N ASP A 471 -18.36 1.41 9.26
CA ASP A 471 -17.95 2.62 9.97
C ASP A 471 -18.58 2.64 11.36
N ILE A 472 -17.79 2.30 12.38
CA ILE A 472 -18.24 2.23 13.77
C ILE A 472 -18.44 3.61 14.41
N LYS A 473 -17.90 4.69 13.83
CA LYS A 473 -18.06 6.06 14.39
C LYS A 473 -19.47 6.61 14.21
N ALA A 474 -20.27 6.01 13.32
CA ALA A 474 -21.68 6.33 13.18
C ALA A 474 -22.56 5.71 14.29
N HIS A 475 -21.97 4.92 15.20
CA HIS A 475 -22.66 4.23 16.30
C HIS A 475 -22.32 4.76 17.70
N GLY A 476 -21.50 5.82 17.80
CA GLY A 476 -21.07 6.42 19.06
C GLY A 476 -21.75 7.75 19.37
#